data_AF-A0A7C9FTP4-F1
#
_entry.id   AF-A0A7C9FTP4-F1
#
_cell.length_a   1.000
_cell.length_b   1.000
_cell.length_c   1.000
_cell.angle_alpha   90.00
_cell.angle_beta   90.00
_cell.angle_gamma   90.00
#
_symmetry.space_group_name_H-M   'P 1'
#
loop_
_entity.id
_entity.type
_entity.pdbx_description
1 polymer ?
#
loop_
_entity_poly.entity_id
_entity_poly.type
_entity_poly.pdbx_seq_one_letter_code
_entity_poly.pdbx_strand_id
1 'polypeptide(L)'
;MKNEAFIDGAASKTEDELMSEWLKGNAQAAAQENFLNRTFERVGARGLDAGAASLTLSHVYQGLVGISAISQILIANDVAKDSCEPTLDGHLAGGLLGAVNSLSHFMLEEIDQLADGADRHVRGAEVGHD
;
A
#
# COMPACT_ATOMS: atom_id res chain seq x y z
N MET A 1 26.43 -17.84 53.87
CA MET A 1 26.53 -16.62 53.03
C MET A 1 25.29 -16.62 52.15
N LYS A 2 24.20 -16.00 52.61
CA LYS A 2 23.71 -14.67 52.17
C LYS A 2 23.65 -14.52 50.64
N ASN A 3 22.41 -14.50 50.14
CA ASN A 3 21.90 -14.02 48.86
C ASN A 3 22.69 -12.84 48.29
N GLU A 4 22.86 -12.78 46.97
CA GLU A 4 22.54 -11.58 46.20
C GLU A 4 21.85 -11.97 44.88
N ALA A 5 20.69 -11.35 44.67
CA ALA A 5 19.79 -11.57 43.57
C ALA A 5 20.34 -10.94 42.30
N PHE A 6 20.56 -11.76 41.28
CA PHE A 6 20.66 -11.31 39.90
C PHE A 6 19.27 -11.42 39.28
N ILE A 7 18.42 -10.41 39.52
CA ILE A 7 17.27 -10.15 38.66
C ILE A 7 17.43 -8.71 38.18
N ASP A 8 17.98 -8.65 36.98
CA ASP A 8 18.06 -7.48 36.12
C ASP A 8 16.66 -6.83 36.00
N GLY A 9 16.65 -5.50 36.09
CA GLY A 9 15.45 -4.70 36.29
C GLY A 9 14.50 -4.77 35.10
N ALA A 10 13.51 -5.66 35.16
CA ALA A 10 12.24 -5.42 34.49
C ALA A 10 11.54 -4.29 35.25
N ALA A 11 11.60 -3.07 34.73
CA ALA A 11 10.80 -1.96 35.24
C ALA A 11 9.32 -2.39 35.20
N SER A 12 8.77 -2.73 36.36
CA SER A 12 7.34 -3.03 36.51
C SER A 12 6.61 -1.72 36.28
N LYS A 13 5.99 -1.56 35.10
CA LYS A 13 5.15 -0.40 34.82
C LYS A 13 4.07 -0.31 35.89
N THR A 14 3.89 0.88 36.46
CA THR A 14 2.80 1.09 37.41
C THR A 14 1.46 1.02 36.69
N GLU A 15 0.39 0.74 37.44
CA GLU A 15 -0.98 0.73 36.89
C GLU A 15 -1.31 2.06 36.20
N ASP A 16 -0.84 3.18 36.75
CA ASP A 16 -0.96 4.51 36.16
C ASP A 16 -0.21 4.66 34.82
N GLU A 17 0.98 4.06 34.68
CA GLU A 17 1.72 4.05 33.42
C GLU A 17 1.01 3.21 32.35
N LEU A 18 0.47 2.05 32.74
CA LEU A 18 -0.30 1.19 31.83
C LEU A 18 -1.59 1.87 31.37
N MET A 19 -2.30 2.55 32.27
CA MET A 19 -3.51 3.29 31.95
C MET A 19 -3.22 4.51 31.07
N SER A 20 -2.12 5.23 31.33
CA SER A 20 -1.67 6.34 30.48
C SER A 20 -1.29 5.88 29.07
N GLU A 21 -0.58 4.76 28.95
CA GLU A 21 -0.20 4.18 27.66
C GLU A 21 -1.42 3.67 26.88
N TRP A 22 -2.39 3.05 27.55
CA TRP A 22 -3.64 2.62 26.95
C TRP A 22 -4.49 3.79 26.45
N LEU A 23 -4.62 4.86 27.25
CA LEU A 23 -5.32 6.08 26.86
C LEU A 23 -4.66 6.77 25.66
N LYS A 24 -3.32 6.80 25.64
CA LYS A 24 -2.56 7.37 24.53
C LYS A 24 -2.73 6.56 23.25
N GLY A 25 -2.72 5.23 23.34
CA GLY A 25 -2.99 4.33 22.20
C GLY A 25 -4.39 4.55 21.62
N ASN A 26 -5.41 4.66 22.48
CA ASN A 26 -6.78 4.93 22.04
C ASN A 26 -6.95 6.33 21.45
N ALA A 27 -6.32 7.35 22.03
CA ALA A 27 -6.34 8.71 21.48
C ALA A 27 -5.67 8.76 20.10
N GLN A 28 -4.58 8.03 19.92
CA GLN A 28 -3.89 7.90 18.63
C GLN A 28 -4.75 7.17 17.59
N ALA A 29 -5.41 6.08 17.97
CA ALA A 29 -6.33 5.36 17.09
C ALA A 29 -7.52 6.23 16.66
N ALA A 30 -8.14 6.95 17.61
CA ALA A 30 -9.25 7.87 17.33
C ALA A 30 -8.82 9.06 16.46
N ALA A 31 -7.59 9.56 16.63
CA ALA A 31 -7.04 10.62 15.78
C ALA A 31 -6.82 10.12 14.35
N GLN A 32 -6.32 8.89 14.19
CA GLN A 32 -6.12 8.26 12.88
C GLN A 32 -7.46 8.03 12.15
N GLU A 33 -8.47 7.54 12.86
CA GLU A 33 -9.82 7.34 12.32
C GLU A 33 -10.45 8.66 11.86
N ASN A 34 -10.36 9.71 12.68
CA ASN A 34 -10.83 11.05 12.31
C ASN A 34 -10.12 11.62 11.08
N PHE A 35 -8.82 11.38 10.95
CA PHE A 35 -8.05 11.81 9.78
C PHE A 35 -8.52 11.10 8.50
N LEU A 36 -8.75 9.77 8.57
CA LEU A 36 -9.24 8.99 7.45
C LEU A 36 -10.64 9.41 7.03
N ASN A 37 -11.58 9.55 7.97
CA ASN A 37 -12.94 10.01 7.68
C ASN A 37 -12.94 11.38 6.99
N ARG A 38 -12.17 12.35 7.49
CA ARG A 38 -12.05 13.68 6.85
C ARG A 38 -11.41 13.62 5.45
N THR A 39 -10.59 12.61 5.19
CA THR A 39 -9.97 12.42 3.87
C THR A 39 -10.96 11.79 2.91
N PHE A 40 -11.68 10.75 3.34
CA PHE A 40 -12.74 10.11 2.57
C PHE A 40 -13.88 11.10 2.26
N GLU A 41 -14.32 11.89 3.24
CA GLU A 41 -15.32 12.95 3.02
C GLU A 41 -14.85 13.99 1.99
N ARG A 42 -13.57 14.38 2.02
CA ARG A 42 -13.01 15.36 1.08
C ARG A 42 -12.90 14.81 -0.35
N VAL A 43 -12.57 13.53 -0.49
CA VAL A 43 -12.52 12.85 -1.79
C VAL A 43 -13.94 12.62 -2.31
N GLY A 44 -14.86 12.20 -1.45
CA GLY A 44 -16.29 12.07 -1.73
C GLY A 44 -16.93 13.40 -2.18
N ALA A 45 -16.60 14.50 -1.49
CA ALA A 45 -17.06 15.84 -1.86
C ALA A 45 -16.54 16.32 -3.22
N ARG A 46 -15.52 15.66 -3.79
CA ARG A 46 -15.00 15.92 -5.15
C ARG A 46 -15.57 14.96 -6.19
N GLY A 47 -16.62 14.21 -5.84
CA GLY A 47 -17.32 13.31 -6.76
C GLY A 47 -16.60 11.99 -7.03
N LEU A 48 -15.53 11.69 -6.30
CA LEU A 48 -14.89 10.37 -6.32
C LEU A 48 -15.49 9.52 -5.19
N ASP A 49 -16.06 8.36 -5.51
CA ASP A 49 -16.34 7.35 -4.49
C ASP A 49 -15.00 6.96 -3.86
N ALA A 50 -14.77 7.47 -2.66
CA ALA A 50 -13.49 7.39 -2.01
C ALA A 50 -13.15 5.96 -1.58
N GLY A 51 -14.16 5.10 -1.38
CA GLY A 51 -13.98 3.67 -1.16
C GLY A 51 -13.51 2.95 -2.43
N ALA A 52 -14.21 3.17 -3.54
CA ALA A 52 -13.82 2.62 -4.84
C ALA A 52 -12.44 3.11 -5.30
N ALA A 53 -12.17 4.41 -5.18
CA ALA A 53 -10.88 5.01 -5.53
C ALA A 53 -9.72 4.43 -4.70
N SER A 54 -9.93 4.25 -3.39
CA SER A 54 -8.92 3.64 -2.52
C SER A 54 -8.66 2.17 -2.89
N LEU A 55 -9.69 1.42 -3.27
CA LEU A 55 -9.55 0.04 -3.71
C LEU A 55 -8.76 -0.04 -5.03
N THR A 56 -9.14 0.77 -6.03
CA THR A 56 -8.43 0.86 -7.31
C THR A 56 -6.95 1.22 -7.12
N LEU A 57 -6.66 2.26 -6.32
CA LEU A 57 -5.27 2.65 -6.04
C LEU A 57 -4.50 1.55 -5.29
N SER A 58 -5.17 0.76 -4.44
CA SER A 58 -4.55 -0.37 -3.76
C SER A 58 -4.19 -1.49 -4.74
N HIS A 59 -5.07 -1.81 -5.70
CA HIS A 59 -4.76 -2.75 -6.77
C HIS A 59 -3.59 -2.26 -7.64
N VAL A 60 -3.61 -0.98 -8.02
CA VAL A 60 -2.51 -0.32 -8.75
C VAL A 60 -1.18 -0.47 -8.01
N TYR A 61 -1.17 -0.17 -6.72
CA TYR A 61 0.02 -0.32 -5.88
C TYR A 61 0.52 -1.76 -5.86
N GLN A 62 -0.37 -2.74 -5.67
CA GLN A 62 0.01 -4.16 -5.67
C GLN A 62 0.60 -4.61 -7.01
N GLY A 63 0.02 -4.17 -8.14
CA GLY A 63 0.58 -4.48 -9.46
C GLY A 63 1.97 -3.87 -9.68
N LEU A 64 2.20 -2.64 -9.22
CA LEU A 64 3.53 -2.01 -9.26
C LEU A 64 4.56 -2.76 -8.42
N VAL A 65 4.16 -3.24 -7.22
CA VAL A 65 5.02 -4.12 -6.40
C VAL A 65 5.35 -5.41 -7.14
N GLY A 66 4.35 -6.03 -7.80
CA GLY A 66 4.55 -7.22 -8.62
C GLY A 66 5.52 -6.99 -9.79
N ILE A 67 5.36 -5.90 -10.53
CA ILE A 67 6.26 -5.50 -11.63
C ILE A 67 7.69 -5.32 -11.11
N SER A 68 7.85 -4.65 -9.96
CA SER A 68 9.17 -4.44 -9.34
C SER A 68 9.83 -5.76 -8.99
N ALA A 69 9.11 -6.70 -8.37
CA ALA A 69 9.62 -8.01 -8.02
C ALA A 69 10.04 -8.81 -9.26
N ILE A 70 9.21 -8.83 -10.31
CA ILE A 70 9.56 -9.52 -11.56
C ILE A 70 10.79 -8.89 -12.23
N SER A 71 10.87 -7.55 -12.24
CA SER A 71 12.00 -6.83 -12.82
C SER A 71 13.31 -7.19 -12.10
N GLN A 72 13.29 -7.30 -10.77
CA GLN A 72 14.46 -7.72 -9.99
C GLN A 72 14.90 -9.15 -10.33
N ILE A 73 13.94 -10.07 -10.52
CA ILE A 73 14.22 -11.44 -10.96
C ILE A 73 14.90 -11.45 -12.33
N LEU A 74 14.38 -10.66 -13.28
CA LEU A 74 14.94 -10.58 -14.63
C LEU A 74 16.34 -9.96 -14.65
N ILE A 75 16.59 -8.93 -13.84
CA ILE A 75 17.91 -8.32 -13.68
C ILE A 75 18.90 -9.33 -13.08
N ALA A 76 18.50 -10.02 -12.01
CA ALA A 76 19.34 -11.06 -11.39
C ALA A 76 19.66 -12.19 -12.36
N ASN A 77 18.70 -12.56 -13.21
CA ASN A 77 18.89 -13.55 -14.26
C ASN A 77 19.91 -13.10 -15.32
N ASP A 78 19.91 -11.82 -15.71
CA ASP A 78 20.93 -11.29 -16.63
C ASP A 78 22.32 -11.28 -16.00
N VAL A 79 22.44 -10.87 -14.73
CA VAL A 79 23.71 -10.95 -13.98
C VAL A 79 24.21 -12.39 -13.87
N ALA A 80 23.31 -13.37 -13.69
CA ALA A 80 23.65 -14.78 -13.62
C ALA A 80 24.24 -15.31 -14.95
N LYS A 81 23.73 -14.84 -16.11
CA LYS A 81 24.29 -15.18 -17.43
C LYS A 81 25.75 -14.76 -17.56
N ASP A 82 26.08 -13.58 -17.04
CA ASP A 82 27.44 -13.03 -17.08
C ASP A 82 28.39 -13.70 -16.07
N SER A 83 27.83 -14.36 -15.05
CA SER A 83 28.57 -14.91 -13.91
C SER A 83 28.71 -16.45 -13.93
N CYS A 84 28.31 -17.11 -15.01
CA CYS A 84 28.26 -18.59 -15.12
C CYS A 84 27.38 -19.27 -14.06
N GLU A 85 26.44 -18.54 -13.47
CA GLU A 85 25.47 -19.06 -12.50
C GLU A 85 24.25 -19.66 -13.23
N PRO A 86 23.46 -20.54 -12.58
CA PRO A 86 22.25 -21.08 -13.18
C PRO A 86 21.24 -19.96 -13.53
N THR A 87 20.84 -19.92 -14.80
CA THR A 87 19.90 -18.93 -15.32
C THR A 87 18.49 -19.52 -15.42
N LEU A 88 17.48 -18.65 -15.39
CA LEU A 88 16.12 -18.98 -15.78
C LEU A 88 16.09 -19.43 -17.24
N ASP A 89 15.19 -20.37 -17.52
CA ASP A 89 14.86 -20.78 -18.88
C ASP A 89 14.34 -19.58 -19.70
N GLY A 90 14.64 -19.56 -21.00
CA GLY A 90 14.26 -18.47 -21.90
C GLY A 90 12.75 -18.28 -22.03
N HIS A 91 11.95 -19.35 -21.94
CA HIS A 91 10.49 -19.25 -21.94
C HIS A 91 9.98 -18.66 -20.62
N LEU A 92 10.63 -18.98 -19.50
CA LEU A 92 10.28 -18.42 -18.20
C LEU A 92 10.61 -16.93 -18.14
N ALA A 93 11.80 -16.53 -18.59
CA ALA A 93 12.18 -15.12 -18.68
C ALA A 93 11.25 -14.34 -19.63
N GLY A 94 10.93 -14.91 -20.80
CA GLY A 94 9.97 -14.31 -21.73
C GLY A 94 8.56 -14.19 -21.16
N GLY A 95 8.09 -15.21 -20.44
CA GLY A 95 6.78 -15.20 -19.77
C GLY A 95 6.70 -14.15 -18.67
N LEU A 96 7.77 -13.98 -17.88
CA LEU A 96 7.87 -12.92 -16.87
C LEU A 96 7.85 -11.52 -17.49
N LEU A 97 8.55 -11.31 -18.62
CA LEU A 97 8.51 -10.05 -19.35
C LEU A 97 7.09 -9.77 -19.89
N GLY A 98 6.42 -10.79 -20.42
CA GLY A 98 5.02 -10.71 -20.84
C GLY A 98 4.08 -10.37 -19.68
N ALA A 99 4.30 -10.95 -18.51
CA ALA A 99 3.52 -10.65 -17.30
C ALA A 99 3.70 -9.18 -16.86
N VAL A 100 4.92 -8.63 -16.92
CA VAL A 100 5.16 -7.20 -16.65
C VAL A 100 4.37 -6.32 -17.61
N ASN A 101 4.37 -6.63 -18.90
CA ASN A 101 3.63 -5.87 -19.89
C ASN A 101 2.11 -5.93 -19.64
N SER A 102 1.56 -7.11 -19.40
CA SER A 102 0.12 -7.28 -19.11
C SER A 102 -0.30 -6.59 -17.82
N LEU A 103 0.50 -6.72 -16.75
CA LEU A 103 0.26 -6.00 -15.49
C LEU A 103 0.30 -4.49 -15.73
N SER A 104 1.31 -3.99 -16.44
CA SER A 104 1.44 -2.54 -16.70
C SER A 104 0.23 -2.00 -17.46
N HIS A 105 -0.25 -2.72 -18.48
CA HIS A 105 -1.44 -2.35 -19.23
C HIS A 105 -2.69 -2.32 -18.34
N PHE A 106 -2.89 -3.38 -17.53
CA PHE A 106 -4.01 -3.46 -16.61
C PHE A 106 -4.00 -2.32 -15.58
N MET A 107 -2.83 -1.93 -15.05
CA MET A 107 -2.74 -0.82 -14.08
C MET A 107 -3.01 0.54 -14.73
N LEU A 108 -2.59 0.74 -15.97
CA LEU A 108 -2.94 1.96 -16.70
C LEU A 108 -4.44 2.05 -16.95
N GLU A 109 -5.08 0.94 -17.33
CA GLU A 109 -6.52 0.90 -17.55
C GLU A 109 -7.31 1.21 -16.26
N GLU A 110 -6.90 0.66 -15.12
CA GLU A 110 -7.50 0.97 -13.81
C GLU A 110 -7.37 2.46 -13.44
N ILE A 111 -6.20 3.07 -13.73
CA ILE A 111 -5.98 4.51 -13.51
C ILE A 111 -6.86 5.35 -14.45
N ASP A 112 -6.94 4.98 -15.72
CA ASP A 112 -7.75 5.68 -16.73
C ASP A 112 -9.24 5.63 -16.35
N GLN A 113 -9.74 4.45 -15.95
CA GLN A 113 -11.13 4.31 -15.49
C GLN A 113 -11.42 5.16 -14.25
N LEU A 114 -10.47 5.25 -13.31
CA LEU A 114 -10.59 6.11 -12.13
C LEU A 114 -10.61 7.59 -12.50
N ALA A 115 -9.74 8.02 -13.43
CA ALA A 115 -9.68 9.40 -13.91
C ALA A 115 -10.96 9.78 -14.67
N ASP A 116 -11.45 8.90 -15.53
CA ASP A 116 -12.72 9.03 -16.25
C ASP A 116 -13.92 9.12 -15.29
N GLY A 117 -13.90 8.33 -14.22
CA GLY A 117 -14.91 8.41 -13.15
C GLY A 117 -14.95 9.78 -12.49
N ALA A 118 -13.78 10.34 -12.19
CA ALA A 118 -13.66 11.68 -11.62
C ALA A 118 -14.14 12.78 -12.59
N ASP A 119 -13.74 12.73 -13.88
CA ASP A 119 -14.11 13.75 -14.88
C ASP A 119 -15.62 13.78 -15.12
N ARG A 120 -16.27 12.60 -15.23
CA ARG A 120 -17.73 12.51 -15.41
C ARG A 120 -18.51 13.17 -14.27
N HIS A 121 -18.02 13.07 -13.03
CA HIS A 121 -18.68 13.69 -11.88
C HIS A 121 -18.48 15.20 -11.82
N VAL A 122 -17.31 15.71 -12.21
CA VAL A 122 -17.07 17.16 -12.33
C VAL A 122 -18.04 17.76 -13.34
N ARG A 123 -18.16 17.15 -14.53
CA ARG A 123 -19.10 17.62 -15.57
C ARG A 123 -20.55 17.49 -15.15
N GLY A 124 -20.93 16.42 -14.45
CA GLY A 124 -22.29 16.22 -13.94
C GLY A 124 -22.71 17.25 -12.88
N ALA A 125 -21.77 17.72 -12.06
CA ALA A 125 -22.02 18.77 -11.07
C ALA A 125 -22.20 20.16 -11.70
N GLU A 126 -21.60 20.42 -12.87
CA GLU A 126 -21.75 21.68 -13.60
C GLU A 126 -23.11 21.85 -14.30
N VAL A 127 -23.79 20.74 -14.66
CA VAL A 127 -25.09 20.80 -15.37
C VAL A 127 -26.31 20.96 -14.44
N GLY A 128 -26.11 20.87 -13.12
CA GLY A 128 -27.18 20.94 -12.11
C GLY A 128 -27.49 22.34 -11.58
N HIS A 129 -26.89 23.38 -12.16
CA HIS A 129 -27.02 24.77 -11.74
C HIS A 129 -27.73 25.61 -12.82
N ASP A 130 -29.01 25.32 -13.06
CA ASP A 130 -29.97 26.22 -13.72
C ASP A 130 -31.33 26.14 -13.00
#